data_AF-A0A3B3BSM9-F1
#
_entry.id   AF-A0A3B3BSM9-F1
#
_cell.length_a   1.000
_cell.length_b   1.000
_cell.length_c   1.000
_cell.angle_alpha   90.00
_cell.angle_beta   90.00
_cell.angle_gamma   90.00
#
_symmetry.space_group_name_H-M   'P 1'
#
loop_
_entity.id
_entity.type
_entity.pdbx_description
1 polymer ?
#
loop_
_entity_poly.entity_id
_entity_poly.type
_entity_poly.pdbx_seq_one_letter_code
_entity_poly.pdbx_strand_id
1 'polypeptide(L)'
;MADERGGGEDNINENMGNQLQLLPDNGEEEEDDMETEDRDSDEADKPSAITFDPSLPTSHAYLGSDMEEFHGRTVHDDDSCQTIPVLPHTAVMLVPGQTLPLQLFRPQEVSMMRSVIQRDRTFAVLAHSEAGEPEPEFGTTAEIYAYREEQEYGIETVKVKAVGRQRFKVHEIRTQADGIRQAKVQILPERILPDPLSAVQLSPLSRLHVHASSKPPSQSCKQTQCWWKTYGQRKFYCASLTQWPPWVYTLYDSESLMRRVKKQLHEWDENLKDDSLPSNAIDFSYRVAACLPIDDALRLQLLQIGSAIQRLRCELDIMDRCTSLCCKQCQDTEITTKNEIFSLSLYGPMAAYVNPHGYVHETLTVYKANNLNLVGRPSTLHSWFPGYAWTIAQCRTCGSHMGWKFTATKKDLSPPRFWGLTRSAMLPRIPPGEGEEGRGGSRLFCL
;
A
#
# COMPACT_ATOMS: atom_id res chain seq x y z
N MET A 1 54.39 16.88 -28.45
CA MET A 1 55.13 17.62 -27.41
C MET A 1 54.30 18.88 -27.16
N ALA A 2 53.78 19.23 -25.99
CA ALA A 2 53.69 18.68 -24.64
C ALA A 2 52.60 19.54 -23.96
N ASP A 3 51.50 18.96 -23.48
CA ASP A 3 51.21 18.74 -22.04
C ASP A 3 51.00 20.03 -21.24
N GLU A 4 49.74 20.35 -20.92
CA GLU A 4 49.36 20.75 -19.55
C GLU A 4 48.00 20.12 -19.20
N ARG A 5 48.00 19.45 -18.05
CA ARG A 5 46.92 18.67 -17.45
C ARG A 5 45.94 19.58 -16.72
N GLY A 6 44.65 19.28 -16.84
CA GLY A 6 43.60 19.77 -15.94
C GLY A 6 42.49 18.74 -15.88
N GLY A 7 42.59 17.83 -14.91
CA GLY A 7 41.54 16.85 -14.60
C GLY A 7 40.45 17.48 -13.75
N GLY A 8 39.21 17.04 -14.01
CA GLY A 8 38.02 17.38 -13.24
C GLY A 8 36.92 16.39 -13.61
N GLU A 9 36.94 15.23 -12.95
CA GLU A 9 35.82 14.29 -12.95
C GLU A 9 34.76 14.83 -11.97
N ASP A 10 33.72 15.48 -12.50
CA ASP A 10 32.55 15.86 -11.69
C ASP A 10 31.63 14.64 -11.54
N ASN A 11 31.93 13.82 -10.54
CA ASN A 11 31.00 12.83 -9.98
C ASN A 11 29.93 13.57 -9.16
N ILE A 12 28.81 13.91 -9.80
CA ILE A 12 27.61 14.42 -9.11
C ILE A 12 26.82 13.22 -8.60
N ASN A 13 27.08 12.85 -7.34
CA ASN A 13 26.24 11.95 -6.57
C ASN A 13 24.88 12.63 -6.31
N GLU A 14 23.84 12.24 -7.03
CA GLU A 14 22.45 12.61 -6.73
C GLU A 14 21.93 11.80 -5.52
N ASN A 15 22.30 12.23 -4.32
CA ASN A 15 21.65 11.82 -3.08
C ASN A 15 20.56 12.84 -2.74
N MET A 16 19.43 12.79 -3.45
CA MET A 16 18.28 13.67 -3.20
C MET A 16 17.29 13.01 -2.23
N GLY A 17 17.08 13.65 -1.08
CA GLY A 17 15.79 13.59 -0.38
C GLY A 17 15.76 13.05 1.04
N ASN A 18 16.76 13.32 1.89
CA ASN A 18 16.68 13.02 3.33
C ASN A 18 17.15 14.16 4.26
N GLN A 19 17.14 15.41 3.80
CA GLN A 19 17.45 16.57 4.64
C GLN A 19 16.33 17.61 4.56
N LEU A 20 15.50 17.67 5.60
CA LEU A 20 14.84 18.92 5.96
C LEU A 20 15.93 19.91 6.38
N GLN A 21 16.14 20.97 5.59
CA GLN A 21 16.95 22.12 6.02
C GLN A 21 16.13 22.98 6.98
N LEU A 22 16.56 23.01 8.24
CA LEU A 22 16.09 23.96 9.25
C LEU A 22 16.76 25.32 9.00
N LEU A 23 15.98 26.39 8.93
CA LEU A 23 16.49 27.77 8.94
C LEU A 23 16.87 28.17 10.39
N PRO A 24 17.84 29.07 10.59
CA PRO A 24 18.31 29.45 11.92
C PRO A 24 17.27 30.31 12.64
N ASP A 25 16.92 29.88 13.85
CA ASP A 25 16.01 30.60 14.74
C ASP A 25 16.76 31.75 15.44
N ASN A 26 16.14 32.92 15.48
CA ASN A 26 16.64 34.05 16.25
C ASN A 26 16.22 33.83 17.70
N GLY A 27 17.22 33.70 18.56
CA GLY A 27 17.13 33.17 19.92
C GLY A 27 16.02 33.72 20.81
N GLU A 28 15.43 32.79 21.55
CA GLU A 28 15.22 32.88 22.99
C GLU A 28 15.58 31.49 23.57
N GLU A 29 16.55 31.46 24.50
CA GLU A 29 17.01 30.24 25.17
C GLU A 29 15.89 29.73 26.09
N GLU A 30 15.08 28.78 25.61
CA GLU A 30 14.19 27.98 26.45
C GLU A 30 14.79 26.58 26.66
N GLU A 31 14.87 26.17 27.92
CA GLU A 31 15.53 24.95 28.38
C GLU A 31 15.02 23.70 27.63
N ASP A 32 15.94 23.01 26.93
CA ASP A 32 15.72 21.72 26.28
C ASP A 32 15.47 20.63 27.33
N ASP A 33 14.23 20.52 27.81
CA ASP A 33 13.74 19.30 28.45
C ASP A 33 13.53 18.25 27.34
N MET A 34 14.63 17.59 26.95
CA MET A 34 14.61 16.34 26.21
C MET A 34 13.89 15.29 27.08
N GLU A 35 12.59 15.11 26.89
CA GLU A 35 11.86 13.96 27.43
C GLU A 35 12.42 12.68 26.80
N THR A 36 13.44 12.13 27.45
CA THR A 36 14.05 10.85 27.13
C THR A 36 13.13 9.72 27.55
N GLU A 37 12.87 8.83 26.60
CA GLU A 37 12.32 7.48 26.77
C GLU A 37 10.81 7.37 27.02
N ASP A 38 10.06 7.10 25.94
CA ASP A 38 8.79 6.38 26.04
C ASP A 38 9.06 4.96 25.52
N ARG A 39 9.61 4.10 26.39
CA ARG A 39 9.49 2.66 26.18
C ARG A 39 8.00 2.36 26.39
N ASP A 40 7.29 1.86 25.39
CA ASP A 40 6.01 1.17 25.62
C ASP A 40 6.29 -0.18 26.36
N SER A 41 7.07 -0.14 27.44
CA SER A 41 7.47 -1.27 28.29
C SER A 41 6.45 -1.60 29.37
N ASP A 42 5.38 -0.82 29.48
CA ASP A 42 4.23 -1.16 30.31
C ASP A 42 3.15 -1.80 29.45
N GLU A 43 2.48 -2.81 30.01
CA GLU A 43 1.33 -3.55 29.49
C GLU A 43 0.15 -2.62 29.15
N ALA A 44 0.28 -1.74 28.16
CA ALA A 44 -0.86 -1.18 27.47
C ALA A 44 -1.45 -2.34 26.66
N ASP A 45 -2.42 -3.03 27.27
CA ASP A 45 -3.23 -4.03 26.61
C ASP A 45 -3.90 -3.40 25.39
N LYS A 46 -3.97 -4.17 24.30
CA LYS A 46 -4.70 -3.76 23.10
C LYS A 46 -6.13 -3.40 23.53
N PRO A 47 -6.66 -2.25 23.11
CA PRO A 47 -7.99 -1.85 23.53
C PRO A 47 -9.02 -2.87 23.06
N SER A 48 -9.94 -3.24 23.94
CA SER A 48 -11.01 -4.22 23.65
C SER A 48 -12.03 -3.70 22.63
N ALA A 49 -12.10 -2.38 22.42
CA ALA A 49 -12.92 -1.74 21.40
C ALA A 49 -12.27 -0.46 20.87
N ILE A 50 -12.34 -0.26 19.56
CA ILE A 50 -11.94 0.97 18.87
C ILE A 50 -13.18 1.87 18.77
N THR A 51 -13.11 3.09 19.31
CA THR A 51 -14.22 4.07 19.24
C THR A 51 -14.07 5.06 18.09
N PHE A 52 -12.88 5.12 17.50
CA PHE A 52 -12.60 5.94 16.32
C PHE A 52 -13.40 5.46 15.10
N ASP A 53 -13.92 6.41 14.31
CA ASP A 53 -14.65 6.13 13.08
C ASP A 53 -13.68 5.88 11.91
N PRO A 54 -13.56 4.63 11.41
CA PRO A 54 -12.60 4.28 10.37
C PRO A 54 -12.94 4.88 8.99
N SER A 55 -14.12 5.49 8.82
CA SER A 55 -14.47 6.20 7.59
C SER A 55 -13.76 7.55 7.46
N LEU A 56 -13.36 8.17 8.59
CA LEU A 56 -12.77 9.50 8.59
C LEU A 56 -11.46 9.59 7.78
N PRO A 57 -10.47 8.68 7.94
CA PRO A 57 -9.24 8.77 7.16
C PRO A 57 -9.48 8.56 5.67
N THR A 58 -10.46 7.73 5.29
CA THR A 58 -10.80 7.50 3.88
C THR A 58 -11.43 8.69 3.17
N SER A 59 -12.02 9.62 3.94
CA SER A 59 -12.59 10.84 3.39
C SER A 59 -11.52 11.82 2.91
N HIS A 60 -10.29 11.73 3.43
CA HIS A 60 -9.22 12.72 3.23
C HIS A 60 -9.69 14.17 3.51
N ALA A 61 -10.48 14.38 4.56
CA ALA A 61 -11.06 15.69 4.90
C ALA A 61 -10.01 16.80 5.11
N TYR A 62 -8.75 16.46 5.43
CA TYR A 62 -7.64 17.40 5.55
C TYR A 62 -7.27 18.10 4.22
N LEU A 63 -7.76 17.60 3.08
CA LEU A 63 -7.64 18.26 1.77
C LEU A 63 -8.75 19.30 1.50
N GLY A 64 -9.76 19.37 2.37
CA GLY A 64 -10.94 20.21 2.17
C GLY A 64 -12.21 19.39 1.90
N SER A 65 -13.35 19.96 2.27
CA SER A 65 -14.67 19.29 2.23
C SER A 65 -15.46 19.51 0.94
N ASP A 66 -14.99 20.39 0.06
CA ASP A 66 -15.70 20.95 -1.10
C ASP A 66 -14.95 20.69 -2.41
N MET A 67 -14.52 19.44 -2.62
CA MET A 67 -13.93 19.02 -3.89
C MET A 67 -15.04 18.71 -4.90
N GLU A 68 -14.83 19.08 -6.16
CA GLU A 68 -15.68 18.68 -7.28
C GLU A 68 -15.52 17.18 -7.51
N GLU A 69 -16.62 16.43 -7.39
CA GLU A 69 -16.63 14.98 -7.61
C GLU A 69 -17.02 14.64 -9.05
N PHE A 70 -16.28 13.71 -9.65
CA PHE A 70 -16.58 13.20 -10.99
C PHE A 70 -17.20 11.81 -10.91
N HIS A 71 -18.18 11.60 -11.77
CA HIS A 71 -18.81 10.31 -11.99
C HIS A 71 -18.46 9.78 -13.39
N GLY A 72 -18.47 8.46 -13.52
CA GLY A 72 -18.02 7.77 -14.74
C GLY A 72 -16.71 7.04 -14.51
N ARG A 73 -16.37 6.16 -15.47
CA ARG A 73 -15.14 5.39 -15.46
C ARG A 73 -14.57 5.34 -16.86
N THR A 74 -13.32 5.77 -17.00
CA THR A 74 -12.53 5.54 -18.20
C THR A 74 -11.80 4.21 -18.07
N VAL A 75 -12.04 3.29 -19.00
CA VAL A 75 -11.35 1.99 -19.09
C VAL A 75 -10.93 1.81 -20.54
N HIS A 76 -9.64 1.54 -20.75
CA HIS A 76 -9.08 1.27 -22.07
C HIS A 76 -9.15 -0.22 -22.39
N ASP A 77 -9.19 -0.57 -23.67
CA ASP A 77 -9.19 -1.97 -24.10
C ASP A 77 -7.88 -2.67 -23.73
N ASP A 78 -7.98 -3.95 -23.38
CA ASP A 78 -6.83 -4.81 -23.10
C ASP A 78 -5.88 -4.86 -24.30
N ASP A 79 -4.57 -4.88 -24.03
CA ASP A 79 -3.48 -4.85 -25.02
C ASP A 79 -3.42 -3.60 -25.91
N SER A 80 -4.32 -2.63 -25.73
CA SER A 80 -4.29 -1.37 -26.47
C SER A 80 -3.08 -0.51 -26.09
N CYS A 81 -2.55 0.23 -27.06
CA CYS A 81 -1.47 1.19 -26.84
C CYS A 81 -2.05 2.59 -26.61
N GLN A 82 -1.79 3.16 -25.43
CA GLN A 82 -2.25 4.49 -25.03
C GLN A 82 -1.06 5.44 -24.85
N THR A 83 -1.28 6.73 -25.05
CA THR A 83 -0.31 7.78 -24.70
C THR A 83 -0.90 8.59 -23.56
N ILE A 84 -0.31 8.48 -22.37
CA ILE A 84 -0.87 9.00 -21.12
C ILE A 84 0.14 9.96 -20.47
N PRO A 85 -0.28 11.13 -19.98
CA PRO A 85 0.61 12.05 -19.28
C PRO A 85 1.05 11.43 -17.94
N VAL A 86 2.32 11.58 -17.61
CA VAL A 86 2.96 11.02 -16.42
C VAL A 86 3.09 12.10 -15.37
N LEU A 87 2.55 11.84 -14.17
CA LEU A 87 2.77 12.75 -13.04
C LEU A 87 4.24 12.64 -12.59
N PRO A 88 4.98 13.75 -12.56
CA PRO A 88 6.37 13.71 -12.12
C PRO A 88 6.46 13.51 -10.60
N HIS A 89 7.52 12.85 -10.13
CA HIS A 89 7.88 12.72 -8.70
C HIS A 89 6.88 11.99 -7.77
N THR A 90 6.08 11.05 -8.27
CA THR A 90 5.30 10.15 -7.38
C THR A 90 6.19 9.11 -6.71
N ALA A 91 6.33 9.20 -5.38
CA ALA A 91 7.08 8.26 -4.55
C ALA A 91 6.29 6.98 -4.17
N VAL A 92 5.15 6.72 -4.82
CA VAL A 92 4.24 5.61 -4.47
C VAL A 92 4.01 4.73 -5.68
N MET A 93 4.10 3.41 -5.48
CA MET A 93 3.62 2.42 -6.47
C MET A 93 2.13 2.18 -6.29
N LEU A 94 1.35 2.84 -7.14
CA LEU A 94 -0.10 2.73 -7.15
C LEU A 94 -0.54 1.35 -7.61
N VAL A 95 -1.39 0.69 -6.84
CA VAL A 95 -2.08 -0.54 -7.28
C VAL A 95 -3.52 -0.25 -7.72
N PRO A 96 -4.11 -1.03 -8.63
CA PRO A 96 -5.52 -0.90 -8.99
C PRO A 96 -6.44 -0.87 -7.74
N GLY A 97 -7.42 0.03 -7.74
CA GLY A 97 -8.35 0.23 -6.61
C GLY A 97 -7.79 1.01 -5.42
N GLN A 98 -6.48 1.29 -5.35
CA GLN A 98 -5.89 2.12 -4.30
C GLN A 98 -6.19 3.61 -4.56
N THR A 99 -6.61 4.33 -3.51
CA THR A 99 -6.77 5.78 -3.54
C THR A 99 -5.42 6.48 -3.43
N LEU A 100 -5.20 7.50 -4.25
CA LEU A 100 -4.03 8.36 -4.28
C LEU A 100 -4.45 9.83 -4.08
N PRO A 101 -4.29 10.38 -2.87
CA PRO A 101 -4.44 11.82 -2.65
C PRO A 101 -3.17 12.56 -3.10
N LEU A 102 -3.34 13.73 -3.71
CA LEU A 102 -2.24 14.58 -4.19
C LEU A 102 -2.52 16.05 -3.84
N GLN A 103 -1.44 16.78 -3.57
CA GLN A 103 -1.43 18.23 -3.45
C GLN A 103 -0.25 18.76 -4.26
N LEU A 104 -0.55 19.53 -5.30
CA LEU A 104 0.40 19.93 -6.33
C LEU A 104 0.58 21.44 -6.32
N PHE A 105 1.84 21.87 -6.43
CA PHE A 105 2.25 23.28 -6.32
C PHE A 105 3.00 23.76 -7.55
N ARG A 106 3.62 22.84 -8.32
CA ARG A 106 4.45 23.24 -9.46
C ARG A 106 3.54 23.63 -10.63
N PRO A 107 3.79 24.75 -11.32
CA PRO A 107 2.95 25.19 -12.45
C PRO A 107 2.78 24.13 -13.55
N GLN A 108 3.81 23.32 -13.80
CA GLN A 108 3.76 22.21 -14.76
C GLN A 108 2.77 21.10 -14.33
N GLU A 109 2.77 20.74 -13.04
CA GLU A 109 1.87 19.73 -12.46
C GLU A 109 0.42 20.25 -12.45
N VAL A 110 0.23 21.52 -12.06
CA VAL A 110 -1.07 22.21 -12.08
C VAL A 110 -1.64 22.26 -13.50
N SER A 111 -0.84 22.71 -14.47
CA SER A 111 -1.24 22.77 -15.88
C SER A 111 -1.57 21.38 -16.45
N MET A 112 -0.77 20.37 -16.10
CA MET A 112 -1.04 18.98 -16.47
C MET A 112 -2.41 18.54 -15.94
N MET A 113 -2.68 18.72 -14.64
CA MET A 113 -3.93 18.29 -14.03
C MET A 113 -5.14 19.01 -14.63
N ARG A 114 -5.04 20.31 -14.88
CA ARG A 114 -6.10 21.07 -15.56
C ARG A 114 -6.42 20.50 -16.95
N SER A 115 -5.39 20.09 -17.70
CA SER A 115 -5.60 19.40 -18.99
C SER A 115 -6.17 17.99 -18.83
N VAL A 116 -5.78 17.23 -17.80
CA VAL A 116 -6.27 15.87 -17.55
C VAL A 116 -7.75 15.89 -17.18
N ILE A 117 -8.18 16.84 -16.34
CA ILE A 117 -9.58 17.03 -15.94
C ILE A 117 -10.50 17.29 -17.14
N GLN A 118 -10.04 18.08 -18.12
CA GLN A 118 -10.80 18.40 -19.33
C GLN A 118 -10.89 17.24 -20.34
N ARG A 119 -10.12 16.16 -20.15
CA ARG A 119 -10.09 14.98 -21.03
C ARG A 119 -10.80 13.80 -20.38
N ASP A 120 -10.09 12.69 -20.20
CA ASP A 120 -10.58 11.43 -19.66
C ASP A 120 -10.22 11.22 -18.18
N ARG A 121 -9.70 12.27 -17.53
CA ARG A 121 -9.30 12.32 -16.11
C ARG A 121 -8.22 11.31 -15.74
N THR A 122 -7.50 10.75 -16.72
CA THR A 122 -6.55 9.67 -16.49
C THR A 122 -5.11 10.13 -16.69
N PHE A 123 -4.25 9.79 -15.73
CA PHE A 123 -2.80 10.00 -15.82
C PHE A 123 -2.04 8.71 -15.43
N ALA A 124 -0.75 8.65 -15.74
CA ALA A 124 0.09 7.50 -15.48
C ALA A 124 0.92 7.69 -14.20
N VAL A 125 0.93 6.68 -13.33
CA VAL A 125 1.84 6.56 -12.19
C VAL A 125 2.82 5.43 -12.48
N LEU A 126 4.10 5.78 -12.59
CA LEU A 126 5.18 4.85 -12.93
C LEU A 126 5.69 4.12 -11.68
N ALA A 127 5.94 2.82 -11.79
CA ALA A 127 6.50 2.01 -10.72
C ALA A 127 8.03 2.01 -10.80
N HIS A 128 8.67 2.84 -9.99
CA HIS A 128 10.13 2.93 -9.90
C HIS A 128 10.66 1.94 -8.86
N SER A 129 11.72 1.22 -9.16
CA SER A 129 12.45 0.45 -8.15
C SER A 129 13.61 1.30 -7.60
N GLU A 130 13.83 1.28 -6.29
CA GLU A 130 14.94 2.00 -5.64
C GLU A 130 16.33 1.45 -5.99
N ALA A 131 16.42 0.29 -6.65
CA ALA A 131 17.68 -0.34 -7.03
C ALA A 131 18.29 0.30 -8.29
N GLY A 132 18.67 1.58 -8.22
CA GLY A 132 19.71 2.21 -9.07
C GLY A 132 19.70 1.94 -10.58
N GLU A 133 18.53 2.08 -11.24
CA GLU A 133 18.23 1.95 -12.69
C GLU A 133 17.74 0.56 -13.17
N PRO A 134 16.59 0.49 -13.87
CA PRO A 134 16.34 1.07 -15.19
C PRO A 134 15.12 2.02 -15.26
N GLU A 135 14.83 2.57 -16.45
CA GLU A 135 13.55 3.25 -16.72
C GLU A 135 12.36 2.38 -16.26
N PRO A 136 11.31 2.98 -15.69
CA PRO A 136 10.18 2.22 -15.16
C PRO A 136 9.47 1.45 -16.27
N GLU A 137 9.48 0.12 -16.17
CA GLU A 137 8.85 -0.77 -17.16
C GLU A 137 7.34 -0.93 -16.96
N PHE A 138 6.83 -0.67 -15.77
CA PHE A 138 5.44 -0.89 -15.40
C PHE A 138 4.86 0.32 -14.67
N GLY A 139 3.53 0.36 -14.60
CA GLY A 139 2.82 1.33 -13.79
C GLY A 139 1.33 1.07 -13.79
N THR A 140 0.59 2.01 -13.21
CA THR A 140 -0.86 1.96 -13.07
C THR A 140 -1.47 3.27 -13.51
N THR A 141 -2.55 3.21 -14.29
CA THR A 141 -3.34 4.40 -14.62
C THR A 141 -4.08 4.89 -13.36
N ALA A 142 -4.12 6.19 -13.16
CA ALA A 142 -4.82 6.83 -12.06
C ALA A 142 -5.94 7.71 -12.63
N GLU A 143 -7.19 7.42 -12.27
CA GLU A 143 -8.34 8.21 -12.68
C GLU A 143 -8.73 9.18 -11.55
N ILE A 144 -8.82 10.46 -11.87
CA ILE A 144 -9.26 11.50 -10.94
C ILE A 144 -10.76 11.40 -10.72
N TYR A 145 -11.16 11.26 -9.45
CA TYR A 145 -12.57 11.24 -9.05
C TYR A 145 -12.96 12.43 -8.17
N ALA A 146 -12.00 13.16 -7.59
CA ALA A 146 -12.25 14.44 -6.92
C ALA A 146 -11.15 15.45 -7.21
N TYR A 147 -11.51 16.71 -7.45
CA TYR A 147 -10.59 17.78 -7.80
C TYR A 147 -10.94 19.08 -7.06
N ARG A 148 -9.93 19.85 -6.66
CA ARG A 148 -10.10 21.21 -6.18
C ARG A 148 -8.89 22.05 -6.56
N GLU A 149 -9.16 23.27 -6.97
CA GLU A 149 -8.15 24.28 -7.25
C GLU A 149 -8.31 25.42 -6.24
N GLU A 150 -7.21 25.82 -5.64
CA GLU A 150 -7.14 26.90 -4.65
C GLU A 150 -6.05 27.88 -5.05
N GLN A 151 -6.31 29.17 -4.85
CA GLN A 151 -5.32 30.22 -5.05
C GLN A 151 -5.14 30.98 -3.74
N GLU A 152 -4.05 30.69 -3.04
CA GLU A 152 -3.69 31.34 -1.78
C GLU A 152 -2.39 32.11 -1.95
N TYR A 153 -2.36 33.38 -1.52
CA TYR A 153 -1.17 34.24 -1.60
C TYR A 153 -0.54 34.33 -3.01
N GLY A 154 -1.34 34.15 -4.06
CA GLY A 154 -0.89 34.17 -5.46
C GLY A 154 -0.28 32.85 -5.96
N ILE A 155 -0.24 31.81 -5.12
CA ILE A 155 0.21 30.46 -5.50
C ILE A 155 -1.02 29.63 -5.85
N GLU A 156 -1.06 29.13 -7.09
CA GLU A 156 -2.05 28.16 -7.53
C GLU A 156 -1.69 26.78 -6.98
N THR A 157 -2.63 26.14 -6.30
CA THR A 157 -2.49 24.79 -5.79
C THR A 157 -3.65 23.92 -6.26
N VAL A 158 -3.34 22.69 -6.61
CA VAL A 158 -4.33 21.70 -7.07
C VAL A 158 -4.31 20.52 -6.13
N LYS A 159 -5.47 20.21 -5.55
CA LYS A 159 -5.71 19.05 -4.70
C LYS A 159 -6.54 18.03 -5.48
N VAL A 160 -6.12 16.78 -5.46
CA VAL A 160 -6.72 15.71 -6.26
C VAL A 160 -6.89 14.46 -5.41
N LYS A 161 -7.99 13.74 -5.62
CA LYS A 161 -8.12 12.33 -5.23
C LYS A 161 -8.27 11.51 -6.51
N ALA A 162 -7.33 10.60 -6.71
CA ALA A 162 -7.33 9.67 -7.83
C ALA A 162 -7.43 8.23 -7.32
N VAL A 163 -7.81 7.31 -8.20
CA VAL A 163 -7.85 5.88 -7.89
C VAL A 163 -7.13 5.09 -8.98
N GLY A 164 -6.32 4.11 -8.58
CA GLY A 164 -5.68 3.19 -9.53
C GLY A 164 -6.72 2.41 -10.34
N ARG A 165 -6.52 2.27 -11.65
CA ARG A 165 -7.46 1.57 -12.55
C ARG A 165 -6.82 0.38 -13.23
N GLN A 166 -5.96 0.60 -14.22
CA GLN A 166 -5.42 -0.46 -15.07
C GLN A 166 -3.91 -0.50 -14.98
N ARG A 167 -3.36 -1.71 -14.93
CA ARG A 167 -1.91 -1.92 -15.03
C ARG A 167 -1.48 -1.71 -16.47
N PHE A 168 -0.26 -1.22 -16.66
CA PHE A 168 0.32 -1.08 -17.98
C PHE A 168 1.79 -1.44 -17.99
N LYS A 169 2.29 -1.77 -19.19
CA LYS A 169 3.71 -1.86 -19.51
C LYS A 169 4.12 -0.63 -20.31
N VAL A 170 5.23 -0.02 -19.93
CA VAL A 170 5.81 1.13 -20.62
C VAL A 170 6.57 0.65 -21.84
N HIS A 171 6.34 1.31 -22.99
CA HIS A 171 7.12 1.12 -24.21
C HIS A 171 8.10 2.25 -24.45
N GLU A 172 7.68 3.48 -24.17
CA GLU A 172 8.49 4.68 -24.42
C GLU A 172 8.01 5.82 -23.52
N ILE A 173 8.94 6.64 -23.02
CA ILE A 173 8.62 7.89 -22.31
C ILE A 173 9.26 9.06 -23.07
N ARG A 174 8.47 10.10 -23.36
CA ARG A 174 8.93 11.32 -24.02
C ARG A 174 8.60 12.54 -23.19
N THR A 175 9.53 13.47 -23.08
CA THR A 175 9.27 14.78 -22.45
C THR A 175 8.81 15.77 -23.51
N GLN A 176 7.67 16.42 -23.28
CA GLN A 176 7.14 17.46 -24.13
C GLN A 176 7.84 18.81 -23.87
N ALA A 177 7.62 19.79 -24.75
CA ALA A 177 8.25 21.12 -24.64
C ALA A 177 7.83 21.91 -23.38
N ASP A 178 6.69 21.56 -22.79
CA ASP A 178 6.19 22.10 -21.52
C ASP A 178 6.82 21.44 -20.27
N GLY A 179 7.68 20.43 -20.47
CA GLY A 179 8.31 19.64 -19.41
C GLY A 179 7.48 18.44 -18.94
N ILE A 180 6.24 18.27 -19.41
CA ILE A 180 5.38 17.15 -19.04
C ILE A 180 5.84 15.89 -19.77
N ARG A 181 5.99 14.78 -19.03
CA ARG A 181 6.31 13.47 -19.61
C ARG A 181 5.05 12.80 -20.14
N GLN A 182 5.13 12.20 -21.31
CA GLN A 182 4.10 11.36 -21.91
C GLN A 182 4.65 9.94 -22.01
N ALA A 183 3.92 8.95 -21.50
CA ALA A 183 4.27 7.55 -21.64
C ALA A 183 3.41 6.89 -22.70
N LYS A 184 4.04 6.27 -23.70
CA LYS A 184 3.39 5.28 -24.56
C LYS A 184 3.39 3.96 -23.82
N VAL A 185 2.20 3.47 -23.51
CA VAL A 185 2.00 2.31 -22.65
C VAL A 185 1.09 1.29 -23.32
N GLN A 186 1.27 0.02 -23.02
CA GLN A 186 0.34 -1.05 -23.36
C GLN A 186 -0.44 -1.46 -22.12
N ILE A 187 -1.76 -1.42 -22.22
CA ILE A 187 -2.67 -1.85 -21.14
C ILE A 187 -2.54 -3.35 -20.96
N LEU A 188 -2.27 -3.79 -19.72
CA LEU A 188 -2.08 -5.19 -19.40
C LEU A 188 -3.42 -5.84 -19.02
N PRO A 189 -3.81 -6.96 -19.65
CA PRO A 189 -5.05 -7.65 -19.32
C PRO A 189 -5.00 -8.26 -17.91
N GLU A 190 -6.17 -8.33 -17.27
CA GLU A 190 -6.37 -9.15 -16.08
C GLU A 190 -6.76 -10.57 -16.50
N ARG A 191 -5.89 -11.55 -16.24
CA ARG A 191 -6.05 -12.94 -16.67
C ARG A 191 -7.05 -13.67 -15.78
N ILE A 192 -8.29 -13.76 -16.27
CA ILE A 192 -9.36 -14.55 -15.64
C ILE A 192 -9.22 -16.00 -16.08
N LEU A 193 -8.90 -16.88 -15.12
CA LEU A 193 -8.77 -18.32 -15.35
C LEU A 193 -10.08 -19.04 -14.97
N PRO A 194 -10.53 -20.03 -15.75
CA PRO A 194 -11.65 -20.87 -15.37
C PRO A 194 -11.27 -21.80 -14.19
N ASP A 195 -12.26 -22.52 -13.67
CA ASP A 195 -12.02 -23.56 -12.67
C ASP A 195 -11.00 -24.60 -13.20
N PRO A 196 -9.95 -24.97 -12.42
CA PRO A 196 -8.89 -25.86 -12.87
C PRO A 196 -9.36 -27.23 -13.38
N LEU A 197 -10.52 -27.70 -12.92
CA LEU A 197 -11.09 -28.99 -13.31
C LEU A 197 -12.20 -28.86 -14.36
N SER A 198 -12.45 -27.66 -14.91
CA SER A 198 -13.50 -27.45 -15.92
C SER A 198 -13.33 -28.35 -17.15
N ALA A 199 -12.09 -28.65 -17.53
CA ALA A 199 -11.75 -29.50 -18.68
C ALA A 199 -11.98 -31.00 -18.44
N VAL A 200 -11.96 -31.45 -17.18
CA VAL A 200 -12.14 -32.87 -16.80
C VAL A 200 -13.49 -33.11 -16.10
N GLN A 201 -14.37 -32.12 -16.12
CA GLN A 201 -15.66 -32.16 -15.45
C GLN A 201 -16.61 -33.12 -16.17
N LEU A 202 -17.16 -34.10 -15.44
CA LEU A 202 -18.14 -35.04 -16.00
C LEU A 202 -19.52 -34.37 -16.09
N SER A 203 -20.13 -34.38 -17.29
CA SER A 203 -21.41 -33.72 -17.60
C SER A 203 -22.58 -34.05 -16.64
N PRO A 204 -22.76 -35.30 -16.13
CA PRO A 204 -23.81 -35.61 -15.16
C PRO A 204 -23.60 -34.95 -13.78
N LEU A 205 -22.34 -34.70 -13.40
CA LEU A 205 -21.96 -34.10 -12.11
C LEU A 205 -21.98 -32.57 -12.14
N SER A 206 -22.15 -31.95 -13.30
CA SER A 206 -22.32 -30.50 -13.44
C SER A 206 -23.44 -29.97 -12.53
N ARG A 207 -24.56 -30.71 -12.39
CA ARG A 207 -25.70 -30.34 -11.54
C ARG A 207 -25.38 -30.32 -10.03
N LEU A 208 -24.38 -31.09 -9.59
CA LEU A 208 -23.94 -31.11 -8.19
C LEU A 208 -23.03 -29.92 -7.85
N HIS A 209 -22.43 -29.27 -8.85
CA HIS A 209 -21.56 -28.10 -8.67
C HIS A 209 -22.32 -26.78 -8.54
N VAL A 210 -23.57 -26.72 -9.03
CA VAL A 210 -24.37 -25.48 -9.08
C VAL A 210 -24.83 -24.99 -7.70
N HIS A 211 -24.72 -25.79 -6.62
CA HIS A 211 -25.46 -25.55 -5.38
C HIS A 211 -24.63 -25.44 -4.09
N ALA A 212 -23.32 -25.24 -4.17
CA ALA A 212 -22.56 -24.80 -3.00
C ALA A 212 -22.65 -23.26 -2.92
N SER A 213 -23.64 -22.74 -2.19
CA SER A 213 -23.60 -21.33 -1.72
C SER A 213 -22.20 -21.04 -1.19
N SER A 214 -21.50 -20.03 -1.71
CA SER A 214 -20.14 -19.66 -1.25
C SER A 214 -20.07 -19.27 0.22
N LYS A 215 -21.25 -19.07 0.85
CA LYS A 215 -21.38 -18.77 2.27
C LYS A 215 -21.78 -20.01 3.06
N PRO A 216 -21.01 -20.42 4.09
CA PRO A 216 -21.43 -21.44 5.03
C PRO A 216 -22.66 -20.95 5.81
N PRO A 217 -23.59 -21.85 6.23
CA PRO A 217 -24.64 -21.49 7.17
C PRO A 217 -24.00 -21.00 8.47
N SER A 218 -24.26 -19.75 8.84
CA SER A 218 -23.70 -19.12 10.04
C SER A 218 -24.23 -19.82 11.29
N GLN A 219 -23.44 -20.66 11.97
CA GLN A 219 -23.75 -21.08 13.36
C GLN A 219 -22.64 -21.72 14.22
N SER A 220 -21.42 -22.04 13.74
CA SER A 220 -20.22 -22.24 14.61
C SER A 220 -18.93 -22.50 13.80
N CYS A 221 -17.76 -22.27 14.41
CA CYS A 221 -16.45 -22.58 13.80
C CYS A 221 -16.31 -24.04 13.31
N LYS A 222 -16.86 -25.02 14.07
CA LYS A 222 -16.83 -26.44 13.69
C LYS A 222 -17.68 -26.75 12.45
N GLN A 223 -18.86 -26.14 12.34
CA GLN A 223 -19.73 -26.29 11.17
C GLN A 223 -19.10 -25.67 9.92
N THR A 224 -18.46 -24.51 10.06
CA THR A 224 -17.70 -23.87 8.97
C THR A 224 -16.57 -24.78 8.47
N GLN A 225 -15.76 -25.35 9.38
CA GLN A 225 -14.71 -26.29 8.99
C GLN A 225 -15.24 -27.53 8.25
N CYS A 226 -16.35 -28.11 8.73
CA CYS A 226 -16.99 -29.26 8.09
C CYS A 226 -17.52 -28.91 6.68
N TRP A 227 -18.11 -27.71 6.56
CA TRP A 227 -18.60 -27.19 5.29
C TRP A 227 -17.46 -27.03 4.27
N TRP A 228 -16.33 -26.43 4.65
CA TRP A 228 -15.17 -26.28 3.75
C TRP A 228 -14.52 -27.60 3.35
N LYS A 229 -14.51 -28.60 4.25
CA LYS A 229 -14.12 -29.97 3.88
C LYS A 229 -15.06 -30.55 2.82
N THR A 230 -16.36 -30.37 3.00
CA THR A 230 -17.39 -30.84 2.06
C THR A 230 -17.33 -30.09 0.72
N TYR A 231 -17.07 -28.78 0.77
CA TYR A 231 -16.86 -27.92 -0.40
C TYR A 231 -15.71 -28.46 -1.25
N GLY A 232 -14.53 -28.66 -0.66
CA GLY A 232 -13.36 -29.15 -1.37
C GLY A 232 -13.58 -30.55 -1.96
N GLN A 233 -14.22 -31.45 -1.21
CA GLN A 233 -14.55 -32.79 -1.70
C GLN A 233 -15.50 -32.78 -2.90
N ARG A 234 -16.50 -31.89 -2.90
CA ARG A 234 -17.48 -31.79 -4.00
C ARG A 234 -16.88 -31.08 -5.21
N LYS A 235 -16.26 -29.93 -5.01
CA LYS A 235 -15.70 -29.09 -6.07
C LYS A 235 -14.55 -29.79 -6.80
N PHE A 236 -13.70 -30.50 -6.05
CA PHE A 236 -12.53 -31.18 -6.61
C PHE A 236 -12.70 -32.69 -6.75
N TYR A 237 -13.95 -33.18 -6.87
CA TYR A 237 -14.24 -34.61 -7.03
C TYR A 237 -13.52 -35.22 -8.25
N CYS A 238 -13.54 -34.51 -9.37
CA CYS A 238 -12.90 -34.93 -10.62
C CYS A 238 -11.37 -34.84 -10.59
N ALA A 239 -10.75 -34.40 -9.49
CA ALA A 239 -9.28 -34.42 -9.34
C ALA A 239 -8.72 -35.85 -9.44
N SER A 240 -9.52 -36.86 -9.08
CA SER A 240 -9.18 -38.29 -9.28
C SER A 240 -8.92 -38.69 -10.73
N LEU A 241 -9.38 -37.90 -11.71
CA LEU A 241 -9.12 -38.09 -13.14
C LEU A 241 -7.82 -37.41 -13.60
N THR A 242 -7.08 -36.80 -12.67
CA THR A 242 -5.86 -36.03 -12.93
C THR A 242 -4.68 -36.62 -12.15
N GLN A 243 -3.48 -36.06 -12.37
CA GLN A 243 -2.27 -36.48 -11.64
C GLN A 243 -2.19 -35.91 -10.22
N TRP A 244 -3.04 -34.94 -9.85
CA TRP A 244 -2.93 -34.21 -8.60
C TRP A 244 -4.11 -34.50 -7.67
N PRO A 245 -3.87 -34.65 -6.36
CA PRO A 245 -4.94 -34.85 -5.39
C PRO A 245 -5.78 -33.57 -5.19
N PRO A 246 -7.04 -33.68 -4.70
CA PRO A 246 -7.95 -32.56 -4.47
C PRO A 246 -7.35 -31.36 -3.72
N TRP A 247 -6.49 -31.62 -2.74
CA TRP A 247 -5.90 -30.55 -1.92
C TRP A 247 -4.95 -29.64 -2.71
N VAL A 248 -4.34 -30.10 -3.81
CA VAL A 248 -3.51 -29.27 -4.68
C VAL A 248 -4.37 -28.23 -5.38
N TYR A 249 -5.53 -28.63 -5.91
CA TYR A 249 -6.47 -27.72 -6.55
C TYR A 249 -7.03 -26.67 -5.59
N THR A 250 -7.27 -27.05 -4.32
CA THR A 250 -7.64 -26.10 -3.26
C THR A 250 -6.61 -24.97 -3.08
N LEU A 251 -5.32 -25.20 -3.39
CA LEU A 251 -4.29 -24.16 -3.32
C LEU A 251 -4.35 -23.15 -4.48
N TYR A 252 -5.13 -23.42 -5.53
CA TYR A 252 -5.31 -22.54 -6.70
C TYR A 252 -6.76 -22.07 -6.86
N ASP A 253 -7.61 -22.37 -5.87
CA ASP A 253 -9.00 -21.98 -5.86
C ASP A 253 -9.20 -20.59 -5.23
N SER A 254 -9.83 -19.69 -5.96
CA SER A 254 -10.03 -18.30 -5.52
C SER A 254 -10.76 -18.21 -4.18
N GLU A 255 -11.85 -18.96 -4.00
CA GLU A 255 -12.64 -18.94 -2.76
C GLU A 255 -11.83 -19.44 -1.56
N SER A 256 -11.10 -20.55 -1.75
CA SER A 256 -10.22 -21.11 -0.73
C SER A 256 -9.07 -20.18 -0.36
N LEU A 257 -8.47 -19.50 -1.35
CA LEU A 257 -7.41 -18.50 -1.13
C LEU A 257 -7.94 -17.27 -0.42
N MET A 258 -9.01 -16.64 -0.93
CA MET A 258 -9.65 -15.49 -0.30
C MET A 258 -10.03 -15.77 1.14
N ARG A 259 -10.57 -16.95 1.45
CA ARG A 259 -10.87 -17.36 2.82
C ARG A 259 -9.63 -17.42 3.72
N ARG A 260 -8.52 -17.96 3.22
CA ARG A 260 -7.26 -18.01 3.98
C ARG A 260 -6.72 -16.61 4.23
N VAL A 261 -6.79 -15.72 3.24
CA VAL A 261 -6.37 -14.32 3.38
C VAL A 261 -7.26 -13.61 4.39
N LYS A 262 -8.60 -13.76 4.29
CA LYS A 262 -9.54 -13.21 5.28
C LYS A 262 -9.19 -13.64 6.70
N LYS A 263 -8.84 -14.92 6.90
CA LYS A 263 -8.39 -15.40 8.22
C LYS A 263 -7.16 -14.63 8.72
N GLN A 264 -6.15 -14.42 7.87
CA GLN A 264 -4.95 -13.64 8.22
C GLN A 264 -5.29 -12.15 8.47
N LEU A 265 -6.19 -11.55 7.69
CA LEU A 265 -6.63 -10.17 7.91
C LEU A 265 -7.39 -10.00 9.22
N HIS A 266 -8.22 -10.97 9.62
CA HIS A 266 -8.88 -11.00 10.93
C HIS A 266 -7.88 -11.16 12.08
N GLU A 267 -6.72 -11.79 11.85
CA GLU A 267 -5.63 -11.84 12.83
C GLU A 267 -4.95 -10.47 13.02
N TRP A 268 -5.01 -9.59 12.00
CA TRP A 268 -4.53 -8.20 12.10
C TRP A 268 -5.59 -7.27 12.69
N ASP A 269 -6.86 -7.45 12.32
CA ASP A 269 -7.95 -6.59 12.75
C ASP A 269 -9.18 -7.41 13.10
N GLU A 270 -9.37 -7.66 14.40
CA GLU A 270 -10.53 -8.39 14.93
C GLU A 270 -11.86 -7.67 14.64
N ASN A 271 -11.83 -6.36 14.36
CA ASN A 271 -13.01 -5.56 14.06
C ASN A 271 -13.34 -5.53 12.56
N LEU A 272 -12.53 -6.18 11.71
CA LEU A 272 -12.74 -6.21 10.28
C LEU A 272 -14.08 -6.87 9.94
N LYS A 273 -14.94 -6.16 9.22
CA LYS A 273 -16.24 -6.71 8.80
C LYS A 273 -16.08 -7.41 7.45
N ASP A 274 -16.47 -8.67 7.36
CA ASP A 274 -16.41 -9.45 6.11
C ASP A 274 -17.17 -8.78 4.95
N ASP A 275 -18.24 -8.06 5.24
CA ASP A 275 -19.05 -7.34 4.23
C ASP A 275 -18.34 -6.11 3.63
N SER A 276 -17.27 -5.62 4.28
CA SER A 276 -16.45 -4.53 3.75
C SER A 276 -15.46 -4.99 2.68
N LEU A 277 -15.20 -6.30 2.61
CA LEU A 277 -14.22 -6.88 1.71
C LEU A 277 -14.86 -7.26 0.35
N PRO A 278 -14.19 -7.00 -0.78
CA PRO A 278 -14.71 -7.38 -2.09
C PRO A 278 -14.99 -8.89 -2.19
N SER A 279 -16.06 -9.24 -2.92
CA SER A 279 -16.41 -10.63 -3.22
C SER A 279 -15.72 -11.17 -4.47
N ASN A 280 -15.32 -10.29 -5.40
CA ASN A 280 -14.56 -10.65 -6.58
C ASN A 280 -13.08 -10.84 -6.22
N ALA A 281 -12.46 -11.94 -6.67
CA ALA A 281 -11.07 -12.27 -6.38
C ALA A 281 -10.06 -11.23 -6.89
N ILE A 282 -10.35 -10.57 -8.02
CA ILE A 282 -9.51 -9.52 -8.61
C ILE A 282 -9.48 -8.33 -7.66
N ASP A 283 -10.64 -7.76 -7.36
CA ASP A 283 -10.78 -6.59 -6.48
C ASP A 283 -10.25 -6.91 -5.07
N PHE A 284 -10.53 -8.12 -4.56
CA PHE A 284 -10.06 -8.56 -3.26
C PHE A 284 -8.53 -8.65 -3.21
N SER A 285 -7.90 -9.25 -4.22
CA SER A 285 -6.43 -9.33 -4.29
C SER A 285 -5.79 -7.95 -4.33
N TYR A 286 -6.26 -7.03 -5.18
CA TYR A 286 -5.70 -5.68 -5.20
C TYR A 286 -5.96 -4.91 -3.91
N ARG A 287 -7.09 -5.12 -3.24
CA ARG A 287 -7.36 -4.54 -1.92
C ARG A 287 -6.35 -5.02 -0.88
N VAL A 288 -6.00 -6.31 -0.90
CA VAL A 288 -4.98 -6.87 -0.01
C VAL A 288 -3.60 -6.32 -0.35
N ALA A 289 -3.22 -6.34 -1.63
CA ALA A 289 -1.93 -5.81 -2.11
C ALA A 289 -1.70 -4.34 -1.71
N ALA A 290 -2.76 -3.51 -1.73
CA ALA A 290 -2.70 -2.12 -1.29
C ALA A 290 -2.33 -1.98 0.21
N CYS A 291 -2.68 -2.97 1.03
CA CYS A 291 -2.52 -2.96 2.48
C CYS A 291 -1.25 -3.67 2.99
N LEU A 292 -0.55 -4.44 2.16
CA LEU A 292 0.63 -5.19 2.59
C LEU A 292 1.82 -4.26 2.85
N PRO A 293 2.44 -4.31 4.05
CA PRO A 293 3.61 -3.50 4.38
C PRO A 293 4.90 -4.11 3.83
N ILE A 294 4.98 -4.17 2.50
CA ILE A 294 6.13 -4.72 1.75
C ILE A 294 7.00 -3.63 1.17
N ASP A 295 8.24 -3.98 0.83
CA ASP A 295 9.15 -3.09 0.14
C ASP A 295 8.78 -2.90 -1.34
N ASP A 296 9.50 -1.99 -1.99
CA ASP A 296 9.25 -1.59 -3.37
C ASP A 296 9.49 -2.74 -4.36
N ALA A 297 10.47 -3.59 -4.09
CA ALA A 297 10.78 -4.74 -4.94
C ALA A 297 9.64 -5.76 -4.95
N LEU A 298 9.11 -6.15 -3.78
CA LEU A 298 7.98 -7.06 -3.69
C LEU A 298 6.69 -6.42 -4.21
N ARG A 299 6.49 -5.12 -3.98
CA ARG A 299 5.32 -4.39 -4.51
C ARG A 299 5.31 -4.39 -6.04
N LEU A 300 6.47 -4.20 -6.66
CA LEU A 300 6.63 -4.29 -8.12
C LEU A 300 6.35 -5.72 -8.62
N GLN A 301 6.82 -6.77 -7.92
CA GLN A 301 6.50 -8.15 -8.27
C GLN A 301 4.99 -8.43 -8.24
N LEU A 302 4.28 -7.98 -7.21
CA LEU A 302 2.81 -8.10 -7.14
C LEU A 302 2.11 -7.36 -8.28
N LEU A 303 2.63 -6.21 -8.69
CA LEU A 303 2.08 -5.43 -9.82
C LEU A 303 2.28 -6.15 -11.16
N GLN A 304 3.36 -6.92 -11.32
CA GLN A 304 3.60 -7.70 -12.55
C GLN A 304 2.66 -8.90 -12.69
N ILE A 305 2.14 -9.44 -11.58
CA ILE A 305 1.24 -10.59 -11.59
C ILE A 305 -0.10 -10.22 -12.25
N GLY A 306 -0.47 -10.94 -13.31
CA GLY A 306 -1.71 -10.72 -14.07
C GLY A 306 -2.89 -11.59 -13.68
N SER A 307 -2.74 -12.54 -12.74
CA SER A 307 -3.83 -13.41 -12.29
C SER A 307 -4.09 -13.22 -10.80
N ALA A 308 -5.36 -12.98 -10.44
CA ALA A 308 -5.79 -12.92 -9.04
C ALA A 308 -5.38 -14.16 -8.23
N ILE A 309 -5.36 -15.36 -8.83
CA ILE A 309 -4.98 -16.60 -8.14
C ILE A 309 -3.50 -16.56 -7.73
N GLN A 310 -2.62 -16.17 -8.65
CA GLN A 310 -1.19 -16.03 -8.37
C GLN A 310 -0.94 -14.92 -7.36
N ARG A 311 -1.68 -13.81 -7.47
CA ARG A 311 -1.56 -12.66 -6.58
C ARG A 311 -1.93 -13.04 -5.14
N LEU A 312 -3.09 -13.67 -4.94
CA LEU A 312 -3.55 -14.16 -3.63
C LEU A 312 -2.60 -15.19 -3.01
N ARG A 313 -1.97 -16.04 -3.83
CA ARG A 313 -0.96 -16.99 -3.36
C ARG A 313 0.30 -16.29 -2.89
N CYS A 314 0.82 -15.31 -3.64
CA CYS A 314 1.98 -14.55 -3.17
C CYS A 314 1.63 -13.72 -1.93
N GLU A 315 0.47 -13.06 -1.91
CA GLU A 315 0.00 -12.31 -0.73
C GLU A 315 -0.04 -13.19 0.52
N LEU A 316 -0.58 -14.42 0.42
CA LEU A 316 -0.57 -15.38 1.52
C LEU A 316 0.84 -15.76 1.98
N ASP A 317 1.75 -16.04 1.04
CA ASP A 317 3.15 -16.39 1.38
C ASP A 317 3.84 -15.23 2.12
N ILE A 318 3.62 -14.00 1.67
CA ILE A 318 4.12 -12.79 2.32
C ILE A 318 3.56 -12.67 3.74
N MET A 319 2.24 -12.78 3.91
CA MET A 319 1.58 -12.66 5.24
C MET A 319 2.03 -13.76 6.21
N ASP A 320 2.25 -14.98 5.71
CA ASP A 320 2.67 -16.12 6.53
C ASP A 320 4.15 -15.98 6.97
N ARG A 321 5.04 -15.50 6.08
CA ARG A 321 6.50 -15.47 6.31
C ARG A 321 7.01 -14.17 6.92
N CYS A 322 6.41 -13.02 6.60
CA CYS A 322 6.89 -11.71 7.03
C CYS A 322 6.18 -11.30 8.32
N THR A 323 6.77 -11.61 9.47
CA THR A 323 6.15 -11.31 10.77
C THR A 323 6.79 -10.14 11.51
N SER A 324 7.95 -9.67 11.07
CA SER A 324 8.68 -8.53 11.64
C SER A 324 8.89 -7.45 10.58
N LEU A 325 8.84 -6.18 11.00
CA LEU A 325 9.11 -5.02 10.16
C LEU A 325 10.26 -4.21 10.77
N CYS A 326 11.35 -4.08 10.02
CA CYS A 326 12.57 -3.41 10.44
C CYS A 326 12.73 -2.03 9.77
N CYS A 327 13.62 -1.20 10.31
CA CYS A 327 14.07 0.01 9.63
C CYS A 327 14.82 -0.37 8.36
N LYS A 328 14.41 0.19 7.21
CA LYS A 328 15.01 -0.10 5.92
C LYS A 328 16.47 0.34 5.80
N GLN A 329 16.82 1.47 6.42
CA GLN A 329 18.18 2.00 6.42
C GLN A 329 19.13 1.14 7.26
N CYS A 330 18.70 0.68 8.44
CA CYS A 330 19.51 -0.18 9.30
C CYS A 330 19.45 -1.65 8.90
N GLN A 331 18.39 -2.07 8.21
CA GLN A 331 17.99 -3.44 7.87
C GLN A 331 17.66 -4.34 9.08
N ASP A 332 18.44 -4.28 10.16
CA ASP A 332 18.34 -5.20 11.30
C ASP A 332 17.59 -4.64 12.51
N THR A 333 17.34 -3.32 12.57
CA THR A 333 16.61 -2.71 13.69
C THR A 333 15.12 -2.98 13.57
N GLU A 334 14.58 -3.93 14.35
CA GLU A 334 13.14 -4.18 14.42
C GLU A 334 12.39 -2.95 14.96
N ILE A 335 11.31 -2.59 14.28
CA ILE A 335 10.45 -1.45 14.65
C ILE A 335 9.10 -1.94 15.15
N THR A 336 8.49 -2.94 14.51
CA THR A 336 7.22 -3.50 14.95
C THR A 336 7.03 -4.92 14.40
N THR A 337 5.97 -5.60 14.81
CA THR A 337 5.64 -6.96 14.35
C THR A 337 4.24 -7.01 13.77
N LYS A 338 3.93 -8.06 13.01
CA LYS A 338 2.59 -8.26 12.41
C LYS A 338 1.47 -8.27 13.46
N ASN A 339 1.77 -8.64 14.70
CA ASN A 339 0.79 -8.72 15.76
C ASN A 339 0.32 -7.33 16.20
N GLU A 340 1.10 -6.28 15.94
CA GLU A 340 0.75 -4.91 16.32
C GLU A 340 -0.03 -4.18 15.23
N ILE A 341 -0.13 -4.74 14.02
CA ILE A 341 -0.89 -4.16 12.91
C ILE A 341 -2.37 -4.19 13.24
N PHE A 342 -3.09 -3.11 12.90
CA PHE A 342 -4.55 -3.00 13.01
C PHE A 342 -5.08 -1.94 12.04
N SER A 343 -6.40 -1.92 11.76
CA SER A 343 -7.00 -0.95 10.84
C SER A 343 -7.64 0.22 11.59
N LEU A 344 -7.20 1.45 11.29
CA LEU A 344 -7.93 2.69 11.62
C LEU A 344 -8.64 3.32 10.41
N SER A 345 -8.61 2.63 9.27
CA SER A 345 -9.20 3.11 8.02
C SER A 345 -10.05 2.01 7.42
N LEU A 346 -11.16 2.36 6.77
CA LEU A 346 -11.91 1.38 5.98
C LEU A 346 -11.04 0.75 4.89
N TYR A 347 -9.99 1.44 4.42
CA TYR A 347 -9.03 0.88 3.47
C TYR A 347 -8.27 -0.32 4.02
N GLY A 348 -8.09 -0.43 5.33
CA GLY A 348 -7.29 -1.44 6.01
C GLY A 348 -6.23 -0.80 6.90
N PRO A 349 -5.18 -1.55 7.27
CA PRO A 349 -4.12 -1.06 8.15
C PRO A 349 -3.16 -0.08 7.46
N MET A 350 -3.16 0.00 6.13
CA MET A 350 -2.27 0.90 5.38
C MET A 350 -3.06 1.63 4.28
N ALA A 351 -2.82 2.93 4.16
CA ALA A 351 -3.39 3.77 3.11
C ALA A 351 -2.43 4.92 2.75
N ALA A 352 -2.61 5.51 1.56
CA ALA A 352 -1.81 6.63 1.10
C ALA A 352 -2.41 7.96 1.61
N TYR A 353 -1.59 8.81 2.22
CA TYR A 353 -1.97 10.15 2.66
C TYR A 353 -0.95 11.17 2.15
N VAL A 354 -1.38 12.40 1.88
CA VAL A 354 -0.49 13.47 1.42
C VAL A 354 -0.25 14.48 2.53
N ASN A 355 1.00 14.90 2.70
CA ASN A 355 1.36 15.94 3.66
C ASN A 355 1.18 17.35 3.05
N PRO A 356 1.27 18.42 3.85
CA PRO A 356 1.07 19.79 3.37
C PRO A 356 2.05 20.28 2.31
N HIS A 357 3.14 19.55 2.08
CA HIS A 357 4.16 19.85 1.07
C HIS A 357 4.02 18.96 -0.18
N GLY A 358 2.95 18.16 -0.27
CA GLY A 358 2.67 17.33 -1.45
C GLY A 358 3.32 15.95 -1.43
N TYR A 359 4.05 15.57 -0.38
CA TYR A 359 4.63 14.23 -0.29
C TYR A 359 3.58 13.21 0.16
N VAL A 360 3.47 12.13 -0.61
CA VAL A 360 2.56 11.04 -0.32
C VAL A 360 3.27 9.97 0.52
N HIS A 361 2.64 9.57 1.61
CA HIS A 361 3.10 8.52 2.50
C HIS A 361 2.06 7.40 2.55
N GLU A 362 2.48 6.18 2.24
CA GLU A 362 1.71 4.98 2.57
C GLU A 362 1.93 4.66 4.04
N THR A 363 0.94 4.94 4.89
CA THR A 363 1.08 4.91 6.34
C THR A 363 0.38 3.68 6.92
N LEU A 364 1.17 2.79 7.54
CA LEU A 364 0.73 1.60 8.26
C LEU A 364 0.42 1.94 9.71
N THR A 365 -0.77 1.59 10.20
CA THR A 365 -1.18 1.78 11.60
C THR A 365 -0.84 0.56 12.45
N VAL A 366 -0.08 0.79 13.52
CA VAL A 366 0.31 -0.24 14.51
C VAL A 366 0.11 0.25 15.94
N TYR A 367 -0.25 -0.66 16.85
CA TYR A 367 -0.44 -0.34 18.27
C TYR A 367 0.88 0.02 18.95
N LYS A 368 1.92 -0.80 18.76
CA LYS A 368 3.24 -0.63 19.38
C LYS A 368 4.35 -0.55 18.33
N ALA A 369 5.34 0.29 18.63
CA ALA A 369 6.58 0.37 17.88
C ALA A 369 7.77 0.57 18.84
N ASN A 370 8.90 -0.02 18.49
CA ASN A 370 10.14 -0.04 19.26
C ASN A 370 11.25 0.69 18.51
N ASN A 371 12.33 1.04 19.22
CA ASN A 371 13.53 1.64 18.64
C ASN A 371 13.29 2.95 17.88
N LEU A 372 12.31 3.74 18.35
CA LEU A 372 11.99 5.07 17.83
C LEU A 372 12.29 6.14 18.88
N ASN A 373 12.71 7.31 18.40
CA ASN A 373 12.79 8.55 19.17
C ASN A 373 11.75 9.53 18.62
N LEU A 374 11.11 10.29 19.51
CA LEU A 374 10.15 11.32 19.13
C LEU A 374 10.85 12.68 19.00
N VAL A 375 10.47 13.45 18.00
CA VAL A 375 11.06 14.75 17.72
C VAL A 375 9.97 15.82 17.67
N GLY A 376 10.15 16.88 18.46
CA GLY A 376 9.21 17.99 18.57
C GLY A 376 8.00 17.71 19.46
N ARG A 377 7.08 18.69 19.51
CA ARG A 377 5.83 18.59 20.28
C ARG A 377 4.70 17.99 19.44
N PRO A 378 3.71 17.29 20.05
CA PRO A 378 2.54 16.81 19.34
C PRO A 378 1.76 17.95 18.66
N SER A 379 1.34 17.74 17.41
CA SER A 379 0.59 18.72 16.62
C SER A 379 -0.66 18.11 16.00
N THR A 380 -1.77 18.85 16.00
CA THR A 380 -3.00 18.45 15.30
C THR A 380 -3.08 19.01 13.87
N LEU A 381 -2.10 19.84 13.48
CA LEU A 381 -2.09 20.52 12.19
C LEU A 381 -2.01 19.49 11.06
N HIS A 382 -2.96 19.51 10.13
CA HIS A 382 -3.05 18.57 9.00
C HIS A 382 -3.01 17.08 9.39
N SER A 383 -3.52 16.71 10.58
CA SER A 383 -3.60 15.31 11.00
C SER A 383 -4.50 14.50 10.06
N TRP A 384 -4.00 13.35 9.59
CA TRP A 384 -4.77 12.41 8.76
C TRP A 384 -5.82 11.61 9.54
N PHE A 385 -5.70 11.59 10.86
CA PHE A 385 -6.61 10.93 11.79
C PHE A 385 -7.24 11.99 12.69
N PRO A 386 -8.39 12.58 12.31
CA PRO A 386 -9.04 13.64 13.07
C PRO A 386 -9.29 13.24 14.52
N GLY A 387 -8.90 14.09 15.47
CA GLY A 387 -8.95 13.76 16.90
C GLY A 387 -7.63 13.23 17.48
N TYR A 388 -6.61 13.00 16.65
CA TYR A 388 -5.25 12.67 17.07
C TYR A 388 -4.25 13.77 16.72
N ALA A 389 -3.33 14.06 17.64
CA ALA A 389 -2.13 14.84 17.41
C ALA A 389 -0.98 13.90 17.01
N TRP A 390 -0.15 14.29 16.05
CA TRP A 390 1.00 13.53 15.60
C TRP A 390 2.31 14.13 16.10
N THR A 391 3.31 13.27 16.36
CA THR A 391 4.69 13.64 16.71
C THR A 391 5.63 12.87 15.80
N ILE A 392 6.66 13.52 15.25
CA ILE A 392 7.59 12.88 14.32
C ILE A 392 8.35 11.76 15.04
N ALA A 393 8.48 10.61 14.38
CA ALA A 393 9.22 9.45 14.89
C ALA A 393 10.40 9.11 13.96
N GLN A 394 11.59 8.99 14.55
CA GLN A 394 12.83 8.64 13.85
C GLN A 394 13.44 7.37 14.43
N CYS A 395 14.13 6.59 13.60
CA CYS A 395 14.87 5.41 14.04
C CYS A 395 15.95 5.81 15.04
N ARG A 396 15.97 5.18 16.21
CA ARG A 396 16.96 5.44 17.26
C ARG A 396 18.39 5.18 16.81
N THR A 397 18.60 4.25 15.88
CA THR A 397 19.93 3.82 15.43
C THR A 397 20.52 4.73 14.34
N CYS A 398 19.75 5.06 13.30
CA CYS A 398 20.26 5.81 12.15
C CYS A 398 19.69 7.22 12.00
N GLY A 399 18.70 7.62 12.82
CA GLY A 399 18.02 8.92 12.70
C GLY A 399 17.06 9.04 11.51
N SER A 400 16.91 8.00 10.67
CA SER A 400 15.97 8.05 9.54
C SER A 400 14.54 8.26 10.02
N HIS A 401 13.79 9.10 9.31
CA HIS A 401 12.35 9.26 9.54
C HIS A 401 11.62 7.93 9.31
N MET A 402 10.79 7.53 10.28
CA MET A 402 10.05 6.26 10.25
C MET A 402 8.53 6.46 10.16
N GLY A 403 8.04 7.64 10.55
CA GLY A 403 6.62 7.95 10.59
C GLY A 403 6.28 8.85 11.77
N TRP A 404 5.14 8.59 12.42
CA TRP A 404 4.62 9.44 13.48
C TRP A 404 3.98 8.63 14.61
N LYS A 405 4.08 9.14 15.84
CA LYS A 405 3.23 8.71 16.97
C LYS A 405 1.98 9.57 17.01
N PHE A 406 0.82 8.94 17.05
CA PHE A 406 -0.48 9.59 17.17
C PHE A 406 -1.00 9.46 18.59
N THR A 407 -1.37 10.57 19.22
CA THR A 407 -1.92 10.63 20.58
C THR A 407 -3.31 11.28 20.55
N ALA A 408 -4.27 10.64 21.23
CA ALA A 408 -5.64 11.11 21.25
C ALA A 408 -5.74 12.47 21.95
N THR A 409 -6.48 13.40 21.33
CA THR A 409 -6.75 14.73 21.91
C THR A 409 -7.87 14.72 22.94
N LYS A 410 -8.66 13.64 22.98
CA LYS A 410 -9.77 13.45 23.91
C LYS A 410 -9.67 12.07 24.57
N LYS A 411 -10.15 11.98 25.82
CA LYS A 411 -10.04 10.76 26.66
C LYS A 411 -10.98 9.61 26.25
N ASP A 412 -12.00 9.90 25.46
CA ASP A 412 -13.01 8.96 24.97
C ASP A 412 -12.63 8.27 23.64
N LEU A 413 -11.57 8.77 22.99
CA LEU A 413 -11.02 8.15 21.79
C LEU A 413 -10.15 6.95 22.14
N SER A 414 -10.47 5.83 21.50
CA SER A 414 -9.72 4.57 21.57
C SER A 414 -9.29 4.17 20.15
N PRO A 415 -7.99 3.88 19.93
CA PRO A 415 -6.93 3.78 20.93
C PRO A 415 -6.46 5.15 21.47
N PRO A 416 -5.92 5.25 22.71
CA PRO A 416 -5.41 6.50 23.25
C PRO A 416 -4.11 6.96 22.58
N ARG A 417 -3.35 6.02 22.01
CA ARG A 417 -2.15 6.24 21.22
C ARG A 417 -1.95 5.12 20.22
N PHE A 418 -1.29 5.41 19.10
CA PHE A 418 -0.83 4.42 18.13
C PHE A 418 0.31 5.01 17.30
N TRP A 419 0.88 4.23 16.38
CA TRP A 419 1.93 4.66 15.48
C TRP A 419 1.48 4.55 14.02
N GLY A 420 1.78 5.56 13.22
CA GLY A 420 1.64 5.54 11.76
C GLY A 420 3.02 5.49 11.11
N LEU A 421 3.43 4.32 10.63
CA LEU A 421 4.76 4.10 10.06
C LEU A 421 4.71 4.22 8.53
N THR A 422 5.65 4.96 7.92
CA THR A 422 5.67 5.12 6.46
C THR A 422 6.32 3.90 5.80
N ARG A 423 5.63 3.26 4.85
CA ARG A 423 6.07 2.03 4.18
C ARG A 423 7.46 2.14 3.57
N SER A 424 7.79 3.29 2.98
CA SER A 424 9.09 3.53 2.35
C SER A 424 10.27 3.42 3.32
N ALA A 425 10.05 3.60 4.63
CA ALA A 425 11.07 3.47 5.66
C ALA A 425 11.15 2.05 6.26
N MET A 426 10.25 1.15 5.89
CA MET A 426 10.13 -0.18 6.48
C MET A 426 10.66 -1.28 5.54
N LEU A 427 11.20 -2.34 6.14
CA LEU A 427 11.65 -3.55 5.45
C LEU A 427 10.99 -4.77 6.10
N PRO A 428 10.16 -5.56 5.37
CA PRO A 428 9.63 -6.81 5.88
C PRO A 428 10.73 -7.84 6.05
N ARG A 429 10.70 -8.56 7.18
CA ARG A 429 11.68 -9.59 7.51
C ARG A 429 11.00 -10.90 7.88
N ILE A 430 11.58 -11.99 7.39
CA ILE A 430 11.32 -13.34 7.89
C ILE A 430 12.17 -13.52 9.14
N PRO A 431 11.57 -13.77 10.33
CA PRO A 431 12.34 -14.07 11.52
C PRO A 431 13.28 -15.26 11.26
N PRO A 432 14.50 -15.25 11.80
CA PRO A 432 15.34 -16.44 11.74
C PRO A 432 14.60 -17.61 12.39
N GLY A 433 14.43 -18.71 11.66
CA GLY A 433 13.90 -19.94 12.25
C GLY A 433 14.84 -20.45 13.33
N GLU A 434 14.30 -21.13 14.35
CA GLU A 434 15.11 -21.85 15.35
C GLU A 434 16.06 -22.82 14.63
N GLY A 435 17.33 -22.41 14.42
CA GLY A 435 18.37 -23.22 13.77
C GLY A 435 19.00 -22.68 12.48
N GLU A 436 18.57 -21.54 11.93
CA GLU A 436 19.21 -20.90 10.74
C GLU A 436 20.05 -19.66 11.11
N GLU A 437 21.01 -19.80 12.02
CA GLU A 437 22.07 -18.82 12.17
C GLU A 437 23.07 -18.99 11.01
N GLY A 438 23.09 -18.05 10.06
CA GLY A 438 24.21 -17.89 9.12
C GLY A 438 23.90 -17.86 7.61
N ARG A 439 22.64 -17.88 7.17
CA ARG A 439 22.31 -17.54 5.78
C ARG A 439 21.88 -16.08 5.70
N GLY A 440 22.70 -15.27 5.02
CA GLY A 440 22.41 -13.85 4.74
C GLY A 440 20.99 -13.67 4.21
N GLY A 441 20.33 -12.60 4.67
CA GLY A 441 18.90 -12.35 4.51
C GLY A 441 18.30 -12.94 3.24
N SER A 442 17.54 -14.02 3.40
CA SER A 442 16.81 -14.66 2.31
C SER A 442 15.92 -13.61 1.64
N ARG A 443 16.30 -13.13 0.46
CA ARG A 443 15.44 -12.25 -0.35
C ARG A 443 14.11 -12.98 -0.54
N LEU A 444 13.02 -12.33 -0.14
CA LEU A 444 11.68 -12.81 -0.42
C LEU A 444 11.50 -12.80 -1.94
N PHE A 445 11.20 -13.97 -2.50
CA PHE A 445 10.72 -14.08 -3.87
C PHE A 445 9.25 -14.47 -3.79
N CYS A 446 8.36 -13.72 -4.46
CA CYS A 446 7.03 -14.22 -4.76
C CYS A 446 7.18 -15.55 -5.54
N LEU A 447 6.72 -16.66 -4.96
CA LEU A 447 6.69 -17.98 -5.62
C LEU A 447 5.48 -18.14 -6.54
#